data_AF-A0A538ID15-F1
#
_entry.id   AF-A0A538ID15-F1
#
_cell.length_a   1.000
_cell.length_b   1.000
_cell.length_c   1.000
_cell.angle_alpha   90.00
_cell.angle_beta   90.00
_cell.angle_gamma   90.00
#
_symmetry.space_group_name_H-M   'P 1'
#
loop_
_entity.id
_entity.type
_entity.pdbx_description
1 polymer ?
#
loop_
_entity_poly.entity_id
_entity_poly.type
_entity_poly.pdbx_seq_one_letter_code
_entity_poly.pdbx_strand_id
1 'polypeptide(L)'
;MSYRKRKQRRHSHNGRGRVVLVVILGLIASVVIAALAAVGYVIAIANSAPDISKLQPIDKGSTSIIYAADGSRLGYVQSDTIRTPITWVDMPPVLRQATVAIEDRRFYQHGGVDLAGIARAAIKDVTTGKPLQGGSTITQQLVRNLYIKDPKRDLTRKIREAKMADDLEKLHTKQWILQEYLNDVPYGTVDGQTAVGIEAAARIFFSRHAKDLTLDQAALLAGLPQAPSQFNPLREPGLALQRRNEVLQAMVKSHFISQDEGAAAMEKPLGLQRSNVYTRRREPYVFDYVQDQLIQHYGVNVFRRGGLRVYTTVDPRLQEDGRRAIAGQLNQPGDPSSAVVSIDPHTGYIRAMASSGTYQNRAFNLAAQGHRQPGSSFKTFVLTTAILKGIDPNSTVYVSKPLSLRVPGGGPTWNVKTYDGTYGGAMTIT
;
A
#
# COMPACT_ATOMS: atom_id res chain seq x y z
N MET A 1 22.04 -35.09 -104.13
CA MET A 1 21.60 -35.38 -102.76
C MET A 1 22.15 -34.28 -101.84
N SER A 2 21.33 -33.33 -101.36
CA SER A 2 21.58 -32.51 -100.13
C SER A 2 20.61 -31.33 -100.06
N TYR A 3 19.54 -31.46 -99.26
CA TYR A 3 18.85 -30.33 -98.62
C TYR A 3 17.79 -30.85 -97.63
N ARG A 4 18.16 -31.20 -96.38
CA ARG A 4 17.22 -31.24 -95.24
C ARG A 4 17.90 -31.62 -93.93
N LYS A 5 17.97 -30.65 -93.02
CA LYS A 5 17.66 -30.70 -91.56
C LYS A 5 18.59 -29.78 -90.77
N ARG A 6 18.23 -28.50 -90.76
CA ARG A 6 18.71 -27.49 -89.81
C ARG A 6 17.48 -26.92 -89.08
N LYS A 7 16.85 -27.70 -88.20
CA LYS A 7 15.75 -27.22 -87.34
C LYS A 7 15.52 -28.17 -86.18
N GLN A 8 16.34 -28.07 -85.13
CA GLN A 8 15.99 -28.52 -83.76
C GLN A 8 17.15 -28.15 -82.85
N ARG A 9 16.92 -27.13 -82.00
CA ARG A 9 17.60 -26.81 -80.72
C ARG A 9 17.53 -25.30 -80.49
N ARG A 10 16.33 -24.80 -80.18
CA ARG A 10 16.09 -23.51 -79.52
C ARG A 10 14.63 -23.51 -79.09
N HIS A 11 14.34 -24.03 -77.91
CA HIS A 11 13.14 -23.75 -77.09
C HIS A 11 13.13 -24.75 -75.94
N SER A 12 13.74 -24.42 -74.81
CA SER A 12 13.41 -25.03 -73.50
C SER A 12 14.26 -24.43 -72.35
N HIS A 13 14.33 -23.10 -72.20
CA HIS A 13 14.88 -22.49 -70.97
C HIS A 13 13.98 -21.42 -70.32
N ASN A 14 12.84 -21.03 -70.93
CA ASN A 14 11.97 -19.97 -70.40
C ASN A 14 10.85 -20.45 -69.45
N GLY A 15 10.72 -21.77 -69.20
CA GLY A 15 9.68 -22.32 -68.32
C GLY A 15 10.02 -22.29 -66.83
N ARG A 16 11.28 -22.57 -66.46
CA ARG A 16 11.71 -22.63 -65.06
C ARG A 16 11.72 -21.26 -64.37
N GLY A 17 12.10 -20.20 -65.08
CA GLY A 17 12.09 -18.83 -64.54
C GLY A 17 10.69 -18.30 -64.22
N ARG A 18 9.67 -18.65 -65.03
CA ARG A 18 8.27 -18.28 -64.77
C ARG A 18 7.69 -19.01 -63.55
N VAL A 19 8.01 -20.29 -63.38
CA VAL A 19 7.56 -21.06 -62.20
C VAL A 19 8.19 -20.52 -60.91
N VAL A 20 9.49 -20.21 -60.92
CA VAL A 20 10.17 -19.60 -59.77
C VAL A 20 9.60 -18.22 -59.43
N LEU A 21 9.30 -17.39 -60.43
CA LEU A 21 8.69 -16.07 -60.22
C LEU A 21 7.28 -16.18 -59.61
N VAL A 22 6.45 -17.11 -60.08
CA VAL A 22 5.10 -17.34 -59.54
C VAL A 22 5.14 -17.85 -58.10
N VAL A 23 6.10 -18.72 -57.77
CA VAL A 23 6.31 -19.19 -56.38
C VAL A 23 6.76 -18.06 -55.47
N ILE A 24 7.69 -17.21 -55.90
CA ILE A 24 8.16 -16.04 -55.13
C ILE A 24 7.02 -15.03 -54.94
N LEU A 25 6.26 -14.70 -55.99
CA LEU A 25 5.11 -13.80 -55.91
C LEU A 25 4.01 -14.37 -55.01
N GLY A 26 3.77 -15.69 -55.06
CA GLY A 26 2.84 -16.38 -54.16
C GLY A 26 3.30 -16.34 -52.70
N LEU A 27 4.60 -16.46 -52.43
CA LEU A 27 5.21 -16.30 -51.11
C LEU A 27 5.11 -14.86 -50.59
N ILE A 28 5.36 -13.88 -51.45
CA ILE A 28 5.20 -12.46 -51.09
C ILE A 28 3.73 -12.16 -50.80
N ALA A 29 2.82 -12.62 -51.66
CA ALA A 29 1.38 -12.43 -51.46
C ALA A 29 0.88 -13.09 -50.17
N SER A 30 1.35 -14.30 -49.84
CA SER A 30 0.97 -14.97 -48.59
C SER A 30 1.50 -14.25 -47.36
N VAL A 31 2.73 -13.72 -47.40
CA VAL A 31 3.30 -12.88 -46.33
C VAL A 31 2.49 -11.59 -46.17
N VAL A 32 2.10 -10.94 -47.28
CA VAL A 32 1.28 -9.72 -47.23
C VAL A 32 -0.11 -10.00 -46.66
N ILE A 33 -0.77 -11.09 -47.08
CA ILE A 33 -2.08 -11.50 -46.55
C ILE A 33 -1.98 -11.81 -45.05
N ALA A 34 -0.93 -12.53 -44.63
CA ALA A 34 -0.70 -12.82 -43.22
C ALA A 34 -0.45 -11.54 -42.40
N ALA A 35 0.31 -10.57 -42.94
CA ALA A 35 0.53 -9.28 -42.29
C ALA A 35 -0.76 -8.47 -42.17
N LEU A 36 -1.58 -8.41 -43.22
CA LEU A 36 -2.89 -7.73 -43.20
C LEU A 36 -3.85 -8.40 -42.21
N ALA A 37 -3.89 -9.73 -42.16
CA ALA A 37 -4.68 -10.47 -41.19
C ALA A 37 -4.22 -10.19 -39.75
N ALA A 38 -2.90 -10.12 -39.51
CA ALA A 38 -2.34 -9.77 -38.21
C ALA A 38 -2.69 -8.32 -37.80
N VAL A 39 -2.61 -7.36 -38.72
CA VAL A 39 -3.02 -5.98 -38.49
C VAL A 39 -4.52 -5.91 -38.18
N GLY A 40 -5.35 -6.59 -38.97
CA GLY A 40 -6.80 -6.67 -38.73
C GLY A 40 -7.14 -7.26 -37.36
N TYR A 41 -6.42 -8.31 -36.94
CA TYR A 41 -6.55 -8.91 -35.61
C TYR A 41 -6.16 -7.91 -34.49
N VAL A 42 -5.06 -7.19 -34.65
CA VAL A 42 -4.62 -6.16 -33.68
C VAL A 42 -5.66 -5.04 -33.58
N ILE A 43 -6.17 -4.54 -34.71
CA ILE A 43 -7.20 -3.49 -34.73
C ILE A 43 -8.49 -3.99 -34.07
N ALA A 44 -8.93 -5.20 -34.37
CA ALA A 44 -10.12 -5.78 -33.75
C ALA A 44 -9.99 -5.86 -32.22
N ILE A 45 -8.83 -6.29 -31.70
CA ILE A 45 -8.59 -6.33 -30.26
C ILE A 45 -8.50 -4.92 -29.68
N ALA A 46 -7.80 -4.00 -30.34
CA ALA A 46 -7.70 -2.61 -29.89
C ALA A 46 -9.07 -1.95 -29.79
N ASN A 47 -9.96 -2.17 -30.77
CA ASN A 47 -11.33 -1.68 -30.74
C ASN A 47 -12.20 -2.34 -29.66
N SER A 48 -11.80 -3.51 -29.16
CA SER A 48 -12.45 -4.16 -28.00
C SER A 48 -11.97 -3.64 -26.65
N ALA A 49 -10.96 -2.75 -26.62
CA ALA A 49 -10.45 -2.20 -25.37
C ALA A 49 -11.49 -1.26 -24.73
N PRO A 50 -11.66 -1.31 -23.41
CA PRO A 50 -12.60 -0.42 -22.72
C PRO A 50 -12.15 1.04 -22.80
N ASP A 51 -13.11 1.94 -22.88
CA ASP A 51 -12.89 3.38 -22.89
C ASP A 51 -12.44 3.87 -21.50
N ILE A 52 -11.19 4.33 -21.42
CA ILE A 52 -10.54 4.72 -20.17
C ILE A 52 -11.23 5.91 -19.48
N SER A 53 -11.91 6.78 -20.24
CA SER A 53 -12.62 7.93 -19.69
C SER A 53 -13.82 7.54 -18.81
N LYS A 54 -14.31 6.31 -18.97
CA LYS A 54 -15.45 5.75 -18.22
C LYS A 54 -15.00 4.80 -17.11
N LEU A 55 -13.70 4.52 -17.01
CA LEU A 55 -13.15 3.62 -16.01
C LEU A 55 -12.70 4.40 -14.78
N GLN A 56 -12.91 3.79 -13.62
CA GLN A 56 -12.31 4.24 -12.38
C GLN A 56 -11.01 3.46 -12.15
N PRO A 57 -9.91 4.12 -11.75
CA PRO A 57 -8.72 3.43 -11.31
C PRO A 57 -9.03 2.44 -10.18
N ILE A 58 -8.30 1.33 -10.16
CA ILE A 58 -8.34 0.34 -9.11
C ILE A 58 -7.82 1.00 -7.84
N ASP A 59 -8.69 1.09 -6.84
CA ASP A 59 -8.29 1.52 -5.51
C ASP A 59 -7.39 0.44 -4.88
N LYS A 60 -6.09 0.72 -4.82
CA LYS A 60 -5.09 -0.13 -4.17
C LYS A 60 -5.02 0.05 -2.66
N GLY A 61 -5.91 0.89 -2.11
CA GLY A 61 -5.82 1.32 -0.74
C GLY A 61 -4.71 2.33 -0.51
N SER A 62 -4.63 2.81 0.73
CA SER A 62 -3.56 3.71 1.17
C SER A 62 -3.30 3.50 2.66
N THR A 63 -2.18 3.97 3.17
CA THR A 63 -1.89 3.75 4.59
C THR A 63 -2.79 4.64 5.45
N SER A 64 -3.60 4.03 6.33
CA SER A 64 -4.38 4.81 7.30
C SER A 64 -3.49 5.29 8.45
N ILE A 65 -3.81 6.47 8.99
CA ILE A 65 -3.05 7.11 10.06
C ILE A 65 -4.00 7.42 11.22
N ILE A 66 -3.57 7.09 12.44
CA ILE A 66 -4.27 7.45 13.67
C ILE A 66 -3.52 8.60 14.34
N TYR A 67 -4.26 9.64 14.73
CA TYR A 67 -3.77 10.84 15.38
C TYR A 67 -4.36 10.98 16.79
N ALA A 68 -3.56 11.51 17.71
CA ALA A 68 -4.03 11.97 19.01
C ALA A 68 -4.75 13.32 18.90
N ALA A 69 -5.36 13.77 20.00
CA ALA A 69 -6.10 15.03 20.06
C ALA A 69 -5.25 16.28 19.78
N ASP A 70 -3.93 16.20 20.03
CA ASP A 70 -2.96 17.26 19.73
C ASP A 70 -2.46 17.24 18.27
N GLY A 71 -3.00 16.33 17.44
CA GLY A 71 -2.58 16.13 16.05
C GLY A 71 -1.31 15.31 15.88
N SER A 72 -0.66 14.86 16.97
CA SER A 72 0.50 13.98 16.88
C SER A 72 0.09 12.59 16.38
N ARG A 73 0.93 11.97 15.56
CA ARG A 73 0.66 10.64 15.00
C ARG A 73 0.84 9.57 16.08
N LEU A 74 -0.21 8.81 16.34
CA LEU A 74 -0.14 7.59 17.14
C LEU A 74 0.48 6.45 16.34
N GLY A 75 0.11 6.27 15.07
CA GLY A 75 0.76 5.27 14.22
C GLY A 75 0.05 5.09 12.89
N TYR A 76 0.56 4.13 12.13
CA TYR A 76 -0.06 3.67 10.89
C TYR A 76 -0.81 2.37 11.13
N VAL A 77 -1.99 2.26 10.52
CA VAL A 77 -2.73 1.01 10.51
C VAL A 77 -2.03 0.04 9.57
N GLN A 78 -1.90 -1.21 10.01
CA GLN A 78 -1.26 -2.25 9.21
C GLN A 78 -2.23 -2.75 8.11
N SER A 79 -1.80 -2.61 6.87
CA SER A 79 -2.48 -3.07 5.65
C SER A 79 -1.51 -3.87 4.77
N ASP A 80 -2.04 -4.63 3.81
CA ASP A 80 -1.23 -5.41 2.87
C ASP A 80 -0.37 -4.53 1.96
N THR A 81 -0.74 -3.25 1.81
CA THR A 81 -0.06 -2.25 0.99
C THR A 81 0.26 -1.01 1.82
N ILE A 82 1.50 -0.52 1.71
CA ILE A 82 1.92 0.79 2.21
C ILE A 82 2.01 1.73 1.01
N ARG A 83 1.20 2.78 1.02
CA ARG A 83 1.17 3.79 -0.04
C ARG A 83 1.00 5.17 0.54
N THR A 84 1.93 6.06 0.20
CA THR A 84 1.90 7.49 0.51
C THR A 84 2.17 8.25 -0.79
N PRO A 85 1.18 8.91 -1.40
CA PRO A 85 1.40 9.71 -2.60
C PRO A 85 2.26 10.93 -2.32
N ILE A 86 3.08 11.33 -3.30
CA ILE A 86 3.81 12.60 -3.31
C ILE A 86 3.50 13.43 -4.54
N THR A 87 3.70 14.74 -4.43
CA THR A 87 3.50 15.67 -5.53
C THR A 87 4.70 15.68 -6.48
N TRP A 88 4.51 16.18 -7.70
CA TRP A 88 5.60 16.40 -8.67
C TRP A 88 6.74 17.26 -8.12
N VAL A 89 6.41 18.27 -7.32
CA VAL A 89 7.40 19.22 -6.76
C VAL A 89 8.30 18.52 -5.75
N ASP A 90 7.74 17.62 -4.94
CA ASP A 90 8.49 16.81 -3.97
C ASP A 90 9.20 15.61 -4.62
N MET A 91 9.01 15.38 -5.91
CA MET A 91 9.62 14.27 -6.63
C MET A 91 10.95 14.72 -7.25
N PRO A 92 12.10 14.25 -6.74
CA PRO A 92 13.37 14.84 -7.13
C PRO A 92 13.66 14.56 -8.62
N PRO A 93 14.25 15.53 -9.36
CA PRO A 93 14.55 15.37 -10.79
C PRO A 93 15.34 14.10 -11.09
N VAL A 94 16.33 13.78 -10.26
CA VAL A 94 17.22 12.62 -10.42
C VAL A 94 16.44 11.30 -10.44
N LEU A 95 15.40 11.16 -9.63
CA LEU A 95 14.54 9.98 -9.63
C LEU A 95 13.73 9.89 -10.92
N ARG A 96 13.09 10.99 -11.34
CA ARG A 96 12.32 11.04 -12.58
C ARG A 96 13.17 10.66 -13.78
N GLN A 97 14.39 11.19 -13.84
CA GLN A 97 15.38 10.87 -14.87
C GLN A 97 15.85 9.42 -14.79
N ALA A 98 16.12 8.89 -13.60
CA ALA A 98 16.53 7.50 -13.42
C ALA A 98 15.46 6.52 -13.92
N THR A 99 14.20 6.75 -13.56
CA THR A 99 13.06 5.95 -14.02
C THR A 99 12.88 6.04 -15.53
N VAL A 100 12.89 7.25 -16.10
CA VAL A 100 12.82 7.42 -17.56
C VAL A 100 13.98 6.73 -18.25
N ALA A 101 15.21 6.86 -17.76
CA ALA A 101 16.39 6.26 -18.39
C ALA A 101 16.29 4.72 -18.52
N ILE A 102 15.79 4.05 -17.47
CA ILE A 102 15.77 2.58 -17.42
C ILE A 102 14.47 1.96 -17.92
N GLU A 103 13.31 2.55 -17.59
CA GLU A 103 12.00 1.98 -17.95
C GLU A 103 11.56 2.41 -19.34
N ASP A 104 11.83 3.65 -19.74
CA ASP A 104 11.33 4.20 -21.00
C ASP A 104 12.16 5.40 -21.48
N ARG A 105 13.35 5.12 -22.04
CA ARG A 105 14.35 6.15 -22.39
C ARG A 105 13.81 7.24 -23.33
N ARG A 106 12.79 6.92 -24.12
CA ARG A 106 12.19 7.84 -25.08
C ARG A 106 10.80 8.31 -24.65
N PHE A 107 10.48 8.19 -23.37
CA PHE A 107 9.18 8.54 -22.81
C PHE A 107 8.62 9.88 -23.32
N TYR A 108 9.46 10.91 -23.44
CA TYR A 108 9.06 12.24 -23.92
C TYR A 108 8.98 12.41 -25.45
N GLN A 109 9.35 11.38 -26.22
CA GLN A 109 9.49 11.41 -27.69
C GLN A 109 8.44 10.55 -28.42
N HIS A 110 7.62 9.79 -27.70
CA HIS A 110 6.53 8.98 -28.26
C HIS A 110 5.23 9.17 -27.49
N GLY A 111 4.11 8.69 -28.06
CA GLY A 111 2.80 8.66 -27.41
C GLY A 111 2.67 7.51 -26.39
N GLY A 112 1.47 6.96 -26.19
CA GLY A 112 1.25 5.86 -25.24
C GLY A 112 2.07 4.59 -25.53
N VAL A 113 2.54 4.43 -26.77
CA VAL A 113 3.33 3.29 -27.25
C VAL A 113 4.56 3.78 -28.01
N ASP A 114 5.72 3.16 -27.75
CA ASP A 114 6.94 3.41 -28.50
C ASP A 114 7.06 2.47 -29.72
N LEU A 115 6.46 2.84 -30.85
CA LEU A 115 6.50 2.04 -32.09
C LEU A 115 7.94 1.80 -32.58
N ALA A 116 8.78 2.84 -32.53
CA ALA A 116 10.18 2.71 -32.91
C ALA A 116 10.98 1.86 -31.89
N GLY A 117 10.50 1.76 -30.65
CA GLY A 117 11.10 0.95 -29.59
C GLY A 117 10.77 -0.52 -29.82
N ILE A 118 9.51 -0.80 -30.14
CA ILE A 118 9.02 -2.12 -30.55
C ILE A 118 9.77 -2.63 -31.78
N ALA A 119 9.90 -1.81 -32.83
CA ALA A 119 10.64 -2.19 -34.04
C ALA A 119 12.11 -2.52 -33.74
N ARG A 120 12.76 -1.68 -32.92
CA ARG A 120 14.15 -1.88 -32.51
C ARG A 120 14.34 -3.13 -31.65
N ALA A 121 13.40 -3.41 -30.74
CA ALA A 121 13.40 -4.61 -29.92
C ALA A 121 13.22 -5.86 -30.80
N ALA A 122 12.28 -5.85 -31.74
CA ALA A 122 12.05 -6.96 -32.66
C ALA A 122 13.30 -7.30 -33.51
N ILE A 123 13.98 -6.30 -34.06
CA ILE A 123 15.24 -6.50 -34.80
C ILE A 123 16.30 -7.12 -33.87
N LYS A 124 16.43 -6.59 -32.65
CA LYS A 124 17.41 -7.09 -31.69
C LYS A 124 17.13 -8.54 -31.27
N ASP A 125 15.87 -8.90 -31.03
CA ASP A 125 15.46 -10.26 -30.65
C ASP A 125 15.82 -11.28 -31.73
N VAL A 126 15.61 -10.94 -33.00
CA VAL A 126 16.01 -11.77 -34.15
C VAL A 126 17.53 -11.94 -34.22
N THR A 127 18.29 -10.87 -33.98
CA THR A 127 19.76 -10.92 -34.04
C THR A 127 20.43 -11.58 -32.83
N THR A 128 19.80 -11.55 -31.65
CA THR A 128 20.41 -12.05 -30.39
C THR A 128 19.83 -13.38 -29.92
N GLY A 129 18.73 -13.85 -30.51
CA GLY A 129 18.10 -15.14 -30.19
C GLY A 129 17.46 -15.20 -28.79
N LYS A 130 17.40 -14.09 -28.06
CA LYS A 130 16.80 -13.99 -26.72
C LYS A 130 15.68 -12.96 -26.75
N PRO A 131 14.45 -13.30 -26.33
CA PRO A 131 13.38 -12.32 -26.23
C PRO A 131 13.75 -11.24 -25.21
N LEU A 132 13.74 -9.97 -25.60
CA LEU A 132 14.01 -8.86 -24.68
C LEU A 132 12.88 -8.74 -23.64
N GLN A 133 13.27 -8.62 -22.37
CA GLN A 133 12.41 -8.03 -21.36
C GLN A 133 12.52 -6.49 -21.44
N GLY A 134 11.39 -5.78 -21.48
CA GLY A 134 11.38 -4.30 -21.47
C GLY A 134 10.73 -3.60 -22.67
N GLY A 135 9.83 -4.26 -23.40
CA GLY A 135 9.10 -3.63 -24.53
C GLY A 135 7.87 -2.80 -24.16
N SER A 136 7.61 -2.53 -22.88
CA SER A 136 6.43 -1.79 -22.43
C SER A 136 6.80 -0.37 -21.96
N THR A 137 6.07 0.64 -22.44
CA THR A 137 6.24 2.05 -22.02
C THR A 137 5.78 2.26 -20.58
N ILE A 138 6.23 3.35 -19.96
CA ILE A 138 5.76 3.77 -18.63
C ILE A 138 4.22 3.88 -18.62
N THR A 139 3.63 4.43 -19.68
CA THR A 139 2.17 4.60 -19.81
C THR A 139 1.45 3.26 -19.88
N GLN A 140 1.98 2.28 -20.62
CA GLN A 140 1.41 0.92 -20.66
C GLN A 140 1.47 0.25 -19.28
N GLN A 141 2.58 0.43 -18.56
CA GLN A 141 2.71 -0.10 -17.21
C GLN A 141 1.74 0.58 -16.24
N LEU A 142 1.55 1.89 -16.34
CA LEU A 142 0.58 2.64 -15.54
C LEU A 142 -0.85 2.14 -15.80
N VAL A 143 -1.25 2.01 -17.06
CA VAL A 143 -2.57 1.48 -17.43
C VAL A 143 -2.82 0.10 -16.84
N ARG A 144 -1.82 -0.80 -16.96
CA ARG A 144 -1.90 -2.14 -16.37
C ARG A 144 -2.14 -2.06 -14.86
N ASN A 145 -1.45 -1.15 -14.19
CA ASN A 145 -1.52 -0.99 -12.74
C ASN A 145 -2.83 -0.35 -12.27
N LEU A 146 -3.40 0.58 -13.04
CA LEU A 146 -4.60 1.32 -12.68
C LEU A 146 -5.91 0.66 -13.13
N TYR A 147 -5.95 -0.04 -14.26
CA TYR A 147 -7.24 -0.42 -14.87
C TYR A 147 -7.42 -1.92 -15.14
N ILE A 148 -6.36 -2.72 -15.04
CA ILE A 148 -6.41 -4.14 -15.40
C ILE A 148 -6.27 -5.00 -14.15
N LYS A 149 -7.39 -5.57 -13.70
CA LYS A 149 -7.41 -6.58 -12.65
C LYS A 149 -6.91 -7.92 -13.21
N ASP A 150 -6.05 -8.60 -12.46
CA ASP A 150 -5.53 -9.95 -12.75
C ASP A 150 -5.07 -10.16 -14.20
N PRO A 151 -4.03 -9.43 -14.65
CA PRO A 151 -3.59 -9.43 -16.03
C PRO A 151 -3.08 -10.82 -16.47
N LYS A 152 -3.86 -11.54 -17.29
CA LYS A 152 -3.38 -12.74 -18.00
C LYS A 152 -2.14 -12.37 -18.84
N ARG A 153 -1.09 -13.18 -18.79
CA ARG A 153 0.14 -12.95 -19.55
C ARG A 153 -0.01 -13.33 -21.03
N ASP A 154 -0.96 -12.73 -21.72
CA ASP A 154 -1.23 -12.95 -23.14
C ASP A 154 -1.02 -11.68 -23.99
N LEU A 155 -1.03 -11.87 -25.32
CA LEU A 155 -0.84 -10.81 -26.30
C LEU A 155 -2.08 -9.91 -26.41
N THR A 156 -3.28 -10.46 -26.23
CA THR A 156 -4.55 -9.73 -26.28
C THR A 156 -4.59 -8.62 -25.24
N ARG A 157 -4.19 -8.91 -24.00
CA ARG A 157 -4.02 -7.91 -22.94
C ARG A 157 -3.02 -6.84 -23.35
N LYS A 158 -1.85 -7.21 -23.89
CA LYS A 158 -0.83 -6.23 -24.31
C LYS A 158 -1.35 -5.26 -25.38
N ILE A 159 -2.17 -5.75 -26.32
CA ILE A 159 -2.80 -4.89 -27.34
C ILE A 159 -3.81 -3.93 -26.69
N ARG A 160 -4.64 -4.41 -25.75
CA ARG A 160 -5.56 -3.55 -24.99
C ARG A 160 -4.83 -2.51 -24.16
N GLU A 161 -3.76 -2.89 -23.46
CA GLU A 161 -2.87 -1.98 -22.72
C GLU A 161 -2.28 -0.89 -23.62
N ALA A 162 -1.82 -1.26 -24.82
CA ALA A 162 -1.29 -0.33 -25.80
C ALA A 162 -2.34 0.71 -26.25
N LYS A 163 -3.56 0.26 -26.56
CA LYS A 163 -4.67 1.16 -26.93
C LYS A 163 -5.06 2.09 -25.79
N MET A 164 -5.23 1.53 -24.59
CA MET A 164 -5.59 2.31 -23.40
C MET A 164 -4.48 3.29 -23.00
N ALA A 165 -3.20 2.95 -23.23
CA ALA A 165 -2.09 3.86 -22.99
C ALA A 165 -2.15 5.07 -23.94
N ASP A 166 -2.45 4.85 -25.22
CA ASP A 166 -2.64 5.93 -26.20
C ASP A 166 -3.82 6.84 -25.81
N ASP A 167 -4.91 6.26 -25.31
CA ASP A 167 -6.05 7.04 -24.81
C ASP A 167 -5.71 7.82 -23.53
N LEU A 168 -4.92 7.25 -22.62
CA LEU A 168 -4.50 7.93 -21.39
C LEU A 168 -3.64 9.17 -21.69
N GLU A 169 -2.75 9.09 -22.69
CA GLU A 169 -1.91 10.24 -23.08
C GLU A 169 -2.67 11.37 -23.78
N LYS A 170 -3.85 11.09 -24.34
CA LYS A 170 -4.72 12.14 -24.87
C LYS A 170 -5.41 12.92 -23.76
N LEU A 171 -5.60 12.29 -22.59
CA LEU A 171 -6.29 12.88 -21.44
C LEU A 171 -5.32 13.53 -20.45
N HIS A 172 -4.07 13.07 -20.40
CA HIS A 172 -3.10 13.49 -19.38
C HIS A 172 -1.73 13.81 -19.95
N THR A 173 -1.04 14.75 -19.31
CA THR A 173 0.33 15.14 -19.69
C THR A 173 1.35 14.08 -19.29
N LYS A 174 2.50 14.06 -19.98
CA LYS A 174 3.66 13.21 -19.61
C LYS A 174 4.09 13.40 -18.15
N GLN A 175 4.00 14.62 -17.64
CA GLN A 175 4.27 14.92 -16.24
C GLN A 175 3.30 14.16 -15.31
N TRP A 176 2.00 14.25 -15.58
CA TRP A 176 0.99 13.54 -14.79
C TRP A 176 1.21 12.02 -14.85
N ILE A 177 1.46 11.48 -16.03
CA ILE A 177 1.69 10.03 -16.24
C ILE A 177 2.88 9.55 -15.41
N LEU A 178 4.02 10.25 -15.47
CA LEU A 178 5.20 9.86 -14.72
C LEU A 178 5.00 10.00 -13.20
N GLN A 179 4.30 11.06 -12.75
CA GLN A 179 3.94 11.23 -11.35
C GLN A 179 3.09 10.07 -10.85
N GLU A 180 2.00 9.74 -11.56
CA GLU A 180 1.10 8.67 -11.17
C GLU A 180 1.79 7.31 -11.22
N TYR A 181 2.60 7.04 -12.24
CA TYR A 181 3.42 5.82 -12.30
C TYR A 181 4.30 5.66 -11.05
N LEU A 182 5.04 6.70 -10.68
CA LEU A 182 5.92 6.69 -9.51
C LEU A 182 5.16 6.63 -8.17
N ASN A 183 3.87 6.99 -8.14
CA ASN A 183 3.01 6.87 -6.96
C ASN A 183 2.23 5.52 -6.90
N ASP A 184 2.28 4.72 -7.95
CA ASP A 184 1.38 3.57 -8.12
C ASP A 184 2.09 2.25 -8.41
N VAL A 185 3.36 2.30 -8.83
CA VAL A 185 4.16 1.10 -9.08
C VAL A 185 4.63 0.44 -7.78
N PRO A 186 4.64 -0.90 -7.68
CA PRO A 186 5.22 -1.60 -6.54
C PRO A 186 6.75 -1.58 -6.57
N TYR A 187 7.37 -1.31 -5.43
CA TYR A 187 8.83 -1.29 -5.25
C TYR A 187 9.37 -2.51 -4.47
N GLY A 188 8.48 -3.33 -3.89
CA GLY A 188 8.85 -4.59 -3.24
C GLY A 188 8.02 -4.85 -2.00
N THR A 189 8.10 -6.08 -1.48
CA THR A 189 7.39 -6.50 -0.26
C THR A 189 8.36 -6.64 0.90
N VAL A 190 8.07 -5.97 2.02
CA VAL A 190 8.86 -5.98 3.25
C VAL A 190 7.93 -6.30 4.42
N ASP A 191 8.31 -7.28 5.24
CA ASP A 191 7.53 -7.76 6.40
C ASP A 191 6.06 -8.07 6.09
N GLY A 192 5.79 -8.62 4.91
CA GLY A 192 4.43 -8.96 4.45
C GLY A 192 3.63 -7.80 3.85
N GLN A 193 4.20 -6.60 3.78
CA GLN A 193 3.55 -5.41 3.22
C GLN A 193 4.22 -4.97 1.92
N THR A 194 3.44 -4.65 0.89
CA THR A 194 3.98 -4.16 -0.39
C THR A 194 4.14 -2.64 -0.36
N ALA A 195 5.35 -2.17 -0.62
CA ALA A 195 5.64 -0.76 -0.83
C ALA A 195 5.12 -0.34 -2.22
N VAL A 196 4.08 0.48 -2.25
CA VAL A 196 3.50 1.04 -3.48
C VAL A 196 3.75 2.54 -3.51
N GLY A 197 4.37 3.00 -4.59
CA GLY A 197 4.77 4.38 -4.74
C GLY A 197 6.12 4.71 -4.07
N ILE A 198 6.78 5.73 -4.61
CA ILE A 198 8.18 6.01 -4.30
C ILE A 198 8.40 6.48 -2.86
N GLU A 199 7.50 7.27 -2.27
CA GLU A 199 7.68 7.73 -0.89
C GLU A 199 7.59 6.57 0.10
N ALA A 200 6.70 5.60 -0.14
CA ALA A 200 6.68 4.38 0.66
C ALA A 200 8.01 3.64 0.55
N ALA A 201 8.55 3.49 -0.66
CA ALA A 201 9.82 2.81 -0.90
C ALA A 201 11.01 3.54 -0.26
N ALA A 202 11.10 4.87 -0.42
CA ALA A 202 12.16 5.69 0.18
C ALA A 202 12.16 5.59 1.71
N ARG A 203 10.98 5.63 2.33
CA ARG A 203 10.83 5.44 3.77
C ARG A 203 11.24 4.04 4.20
N ILE A 204 10.78 2.99 3.51
CA ILE A 204 11.04 1.60 3.90
C ILE A 204 12.53 1.23 3.77
N PHE A 205 13.14 1.56 2.64
CA PHE A 205 14.51 1.13 2.33
C PHE A 205 15.59 2.08 2.86
N PHE A 206 15.27 3.37 3.02
CA PHE A 206 16.28 4.40 3.35
C PHE A 206 15.92 5.27 4.56
N SER A 207 14.76 5.09 5.20
CA SER A 207 14.29 5.97 6.28
C SER A 207 14.25 7.46 5.89
N ARG A 208 14.14 7.76 4.59
CA ARG A 208 14.19 9.11 4.02
C ARG A 208 12.91 9.42 3.25
N HIS A 209 12.60 10.70 3.14
CA HIS A 209 11.59 11.13 2.17
C HIS A 209 12.13 10.99 0.75
N ALA A 210 11.23 10.76 -0.21
CA ALA A 210 11.59 10.65 -1.62
C ALA A 210 12.31 11.90 -2.13
N LYS A 211 11.91 13.10 -1.68
CA LYS A 211 12.54 14.39 -2.04
C LYS A 211 14.02 14.48 -1.66
N ASP A 212 14.46 13.70 -0.67
CA ASP A 212 15.81 13.73 -0.10
C ASP A 212 16.70 12.58 -0.61
N LEU A 213 16.27 11.86 -1.66
CA LEU A 213 17.02 10.74 -2.24
C LEU A 213 18.27 11.23 -2.97
N THR A 214 19.39 10.54 -2.74
CA THR A 214 20.62 10.72 -3.53
C THR A 214 20.52 10.00 -4.87
N LEU A 215 21.45 10.28 -5.80
CA LEU A 215 21.53 9.63 -7.11
C LEU A 215 21.55 8.10 -7.00
N ASP A 216 22.39 7.53 -6.14
CA ASP A 216 22.52 6.08 -5.97
C ASP A 216 21.25 5.43 -5.39
N GLN A 217 20.58 6.11 -4.46
CA GLN A 217 19.31 5.66 -3.88
C GLN A 217 18.16 5.76 -4.88
N ALA A 218 18.08 6.87 -5.63
CA ALA A 218 17.11 7.07 -6.70
C ALA A 218 17.28 6.03 -7.81
N ALA A 219 18.52 5.72 -8.21
CA ALA A 219 18.83 4.69 -9.18
C ALA A 219 18.43 3.29 -8.68
N LEU A 220 18.66 2.98 -7.38
CA LEU A 220 18.18 1.71 -6.81
C LEU A 220 16.67 1.62 -6.95
N LEU A 221 15.93 2.60 -6.43
CA LEU A 221 14.46 2.57 -6.42
C LEU A 221 13.88 2.55 -7.82
N ALA A 222 14.43 3.32 -8.77
CA ALA A 222 14.00 3.30 -10.17
C ALA A 222 14.16 1.94 -10.84
N GLY A 223 15.09 1.10 -10.38
CA GLY A 223 15.32 -0.24 -10.93
C GLY A 223 14.40 -1.34 -10.39
N LEU A 224 13.77 -1.14 -9.22
CA LEU A 224 12.95 -2.14 -8.55
C LEU A 224 11.65 -2.51 -9.29
N PRO A 225 10.88 -1.56 -9.86
CA PRO A 225 9.61 -1.82 -10.54
C PRO A 225 9.58 -2.97 -11.54
N GLN A 226 10.68 -3.21 -12.26
CA GLN A 226 10.75 -4.26 -13.28
C GLN A 226 10.47 -5.65 -12.70
N ALA A 227 11.04 -5.95 -11.54
CA ALA A 227 10.87 -7.22 -10.84
C ALA A 227 11.03 -7.01 -9.32
N PRO A 228 10.04 -6.41 -8.64
CA PRO A 228 10.20 -5.91 -7.28
C PRO A 228 10.57 -6.99 -6.25
N SER A 229 10.10 -8.22 -6.47
CA SER A 229 10.44 -9.36 -5.63
C SER A 229 11.87 -9.86 -5.87
N GLN A 230 12.34 -9.85 -7.12
CA GLN A 230 13.67 -10.36 -7.51
C GLN A 230 14.77 -9.36 -7.17
N PHE A 231 14.51 -8.06 -7.32
CA PHE A 231 15.47 -7.00 -7.01
C PHE A 231 15.31 -6.44 -5.60
N ASN A 232 14.55 -7.09 -4.72
CA ASN A 232 14.35 -6.61 -3.36
C ASN A 232 15.69 -6.53 -2.63
N PRO A 233 16.18 -5.33 -2.26
CA PRO A 233 17.53 -5.16 -1.73
C PRO A 233 17.73 -5.74 -0.32
N LEU A 234 16.64 -6.06 0.39
CA LEU A 234 16.70 -6.73 1.69
C LEU A 234 16.80 -8.26 1.57
N ARG A 235 16.40 -8.83 0.44
CA ARG A 235 16.43 -10.28 0.18
C ARG A 235 17.58 -10.67 -0.74
N GLU A 236 17.75 -9.92 -1.82
CA GLU A 236 18.67 -10.19 -2.93
C GLU A 236 19.60 -8.98 -3.17
N PRO A 237 20.48 -8.62 -2.22
CA PRO A 237 21.30 -7.41 -2.31
C PRO A 237 22.22 -7.39 -3.53
N GLY A 238 22.75 -8.55 -3.94
CA GLY A 238 23.59 -8.66 -5.13
C GLY A 238 22.86 -8.30 -6.42
N LEU A 239 21.66 -8.86 -6.62
CA LEU A 239 20.82 -8.56 -7.80
C LEU A 239 20.34 -7.11 -7.78
N ALA A 240 20.00 -6.58 -6.60
CA ALA A 240 19.59 -5.19 -6.44
C ALA A 240 20.74 -4.21 -6.77
N LEU A 241 21.97 -4.52 -6.34
CA LEU A 241 23.17 -3.75 -6.66
C LEU A 241 23.43 -3.74 -8.17
N GLN A 242 23.40 -4.91 -8.82
CA GLN A 242 23.54 -5.00 -10.27
C GLN A 242 22.48 -4.17 -10.99
N ARG A 243 21.21 -4.31 -10.59
CA ARG A 243 20.09 -3.58 -11.19
C ARG A 243 20.24 -2.06 -11.04
N ARG A 244 20.64 -1.57 -9.86
CA ARG A 244 20.96 -0.15 -9.64
C ARG A 244 22.06 0.35 -10.58
N ASN A 245 23.11 -0.46 -10.78
CA ASN A 245 24.22 -0.09 -11.67
C ASN A 245 23.77 -0.06 -13.14
N GLU A 246 22.86 -0.94 -13.56
CA GLU A 246 22.22 -0.86 -14.89
C GLU A 246 21.45 0.47 -15.07
N VAL A 247 20.74 0.93 -14.04
CA VAL A 247 20.03 2.22 -14.04
C VAL A 247 21.03 3.37 -14.19
N LEU A 248 22.10 3.38 -13.40
CA LEU A 248 23.15 4.42 -13.49
C LEU A 248 23.77 4.47 -14.89
N GLN A 249 24.09 3.32 -15.48
CA GLN A 249 24.58 3.25 -16.86
C GLN A 249 23.54 3.74 -17.88
N ALA A 250 22.25 3.46 -17.66
CA ALA A 250 21.18 3.98 -18.52
C ALA A 250 21.07 5.51 -18.42
N MET A 251 21.27 6.08 -17.23
CA MET A 251 21.30 7.54 -17.02
C MET A 251 22.49 8.19 -17.73
N VAL A 252 23.69 7.59 -17.66
CA VAL A 252 24.88 8.05 -18.42
C VAL A 252 24.60 8.03 -19.93
N LYS A 253 24.07 6.91 -20.45
CA LYS A 253 23.71 6.76 -21.88
C LYS A 253 22.62 7.72 -22.35
N SER A 254 21.85 8.27 -21.41
CA SER A 254 20.79 9.25 -21.68
C SER A 254 21.24 10.68 -21.39
N HIS A 255 22.52 10.88 -21.04
CA HIS A 255 23.13 12.16 -20.69
C HIS A 255 22.44 12.88 -19.52
N PHE A 256 21.77 12.15 -18.62
CA PHE A 256 21.20 12.73 -17.40
C PHE A 256 22.25 12.94 -16.30
N ILE A 257 23.34 12.18 -16.35
CA ILE A 257 24.51 12.31 -15.48
C ILE A 257 25.78 12.13 -16.34
N SER A 258 26.89 12.65 -15.87
CA SER A 258 28.22 12.43 -16.45
C SER A 258 28.72 10.99 -16.20
N GLN A 259 29.72 10.58 -16.98
CA GLN A 259 30.37 9.28 -16.79
C GLN A 259 31.02 9.17 -15.40
N ASP A 260 31.63 10.25 -14.91
CA ASP A 260 32.30 10.29 -13.61
C ASP A 260 31.31 10.21 -12.45
N GLU A 261 30.18 10.94 -12.53
CA GLU A 261 29.09 10.82 -11.54
C GLU A 261 28.51 9.40 -11.50
N GLY A 262 28.32 8.79 -12.69
CA GLY A 262 27.86 7.41 -12.80
C GLY A 262 28.84 6.42 -12.16
N ALA A 263 30.14 6.55 -12.44
CA ALA A 263 31.19 5.71 -11.86
C ALA A 263 31.23 5.86 -10.33
N ALA A 264 31.28 7.09 -9.82
CA ALA A 264 31.30 7.37 -8.38
C ALA A 264 30.05 6.84 -7.66
N ALA A 265 28.87 6.92 -8.30
CA ALA A 265 27.63 6.37 -7.72
C ALA A 265 27.60 4.84 -7.71
N MET A 266 28.22 4.17 -8.70
CA MET A 266 28.30 2.70 -8.79
C MET A 266 29.23 2.09 -7.74
N GLU A 267 30.21 2.85 -7.24
CA GLU A 267 31.11 2.42 -6.16
C GLU A 267 30.46 2.44 -4.76
N LYS A 268 29.34 3.17 -4.61
CA LYS A 268 28.66 3.27 -3.31
C LYS A 268 27.96 1.96 -2.93
N PRO A 269 27.99 1.56 -1.65
CA PRO A 269 27.17 0.45 -1.16
C PRO A 269 25.67 0.77 -1.33
N LEU A 270 24.80 -0.22 -1.14
CA LEU A 270 23.34 0.00 -1.28
C LEU A 270 22.78 1.02 -0.29
N GLY A 271 23.47 1.30 0.82
CA GLY A 271 23.11 2.38 1.75
C GLY A 271 21.76 2.19 2.46
N LEU A 272 21.26 0.95 2.56
CA LEU A 272 19.95 0.67 3.16
C LEU A 272 19.90 1.07 4.64
N GLN A 273 18.82 1.75 5.01
CA GLN A 273 18.53 2.16 6.38
C GLN A 273 17.06 1.83 6.67
N ARG A 274 16.81 0.63 7.21
CA ARG A 274 15.44 0.16 7.46
C ARG A 274 14.71 1.10 8.41
N SER A 275 13.52 1.52 7.99
CA SER A 275 12.63 2.30 8.85
C SER A 275 11.58 1.40 9.50
N ASN A 276 11.30 1.67 10.77
CA ASN A 276 10.12 1.15 11.46
C ASN A 276 8.98 2.18 11.46
N VAL A 277 9.02 3.22 10.61
CA VAL A 277 8.04 4.32 10.65
C VAL A 277 6.59 3.83 10.49
N TYR A 278 6.37 2.79 9.69
CA TYR A 278 5.04 2.21 9.44
C TYR A 278 4.61 1.16 10.47
N THR A 279 5.54 0.66 11.30
CA THR A 279 5.25 -0.32 12.36
C THR A 279 5.26 0.28 13.76
N ARG A 280 5.91 1.43 13.94
CA ARG A 280 5.99 2.14 15.22
C ARG A 280 4.62 2.69 15.60
N ARG A 281 4.12 2.25 16.76
CA ARG A 281 2.90 2.73 17.40
C ARG A 281 3.24 3.43 18.71
N ARG A 282 2.63 4.59 18.94
CA ARG A 282 2.55 5.28 20.23
C ARG A 282 1.23 4.92 20.88
N GLU A 283 1.22 4.85 22.22
CA GLU A 283 0.03 4.50 22.99
C GLU A 283 -0.68 3.24 22.46
N PRO A 284 0.00 2.08 22.37
CA PRO A 284 -0.47 0.91 21.64
C PRO A 284 -1.83 0.36 22.12
N TYR A 285 -2.14 0.45 23.42
CA TYR A 285 -3.46 0.09 23.94
C TYR A 285 -4.58 0.98 23.40
N VAL A 286 -4.33 2.29 23.29
CA VAL A 286 -5.27 3.25 22.67
C VAL A 286 -5.35 2.96 21.17
N PHE A 287 -4.22 2.69 20.53
CA PHE A 287 -4.16 2.37 19.11
C PHE A 287 -5.04 1.15 18.78
N ASP A 288 -4.90 0.06 19.53
CA ASP A 288 -5.68 -1.16 19.30
C ASP A 288 -7.15 -0.98 19.65
N TYR A 289 -7.47 -0.24 20.71
CA TYR A 289 -8.85 0.12 21.04
C TYR A 289 -9.52 0.88 19.89
N VAL A 290 -8.83 1.88 19.33
CA VAL A 290 -9.34 2.63 18.17
C VAL A 290 -9.45 1.73 16.94
N GLN A 291 -8.48 0.85 16.70
CA GLN A 291 -8.54 -0.12 15.62
C GLN A 291 -9.76 -1.04 15.74
N ASP A 292 -10.05 -1.56 16.93
CA ASP A 292 -11.23 -2.40 17.18
C ASP A 292 -12.52 -1.63 16.92
N GLN A 293 -12.60 -0.36 17.34
CA GLN A 293 -13.75 0.51 17.05
C GLN A 293 -13.92 0.76 15.55
N LEU A 294 -12.83 1.00 14.81
CA LEU A 294 -12.88 1.18 13.36
C LEU A 294 -13.36 -0.08 12.64
N ILE A 295 -12.90 -1.26 13.08
CA ILE A 295 -13.33 -2.54 12.52
C ILE A 295 -14.80 -2.80 12.82
N GLN A 296 -15.26 -2.54 14.05
CA GLN A 296 -16.67 -2.70 14.43
C GLN A 296 -17.59 -1.78 13.64
N HIS A 297 -17.18 -0.53 13.41
CA HIS A 297 -18.02 0.47 12.76
C HIS A 297 -17.99 0.40 11.22
N TYR A 298 -16.81 0.24 10.62
CA TYR A 298 -16.63 0.29 9.16
C TYR A 298 -16.41 -1.09 8.51
N GLY A 299 -16.20 -2.13 9.31
CA GLY A 299 -15.91 -3.48 8.84
C GLY A 299 -14.45 -3.69 8.43
N VAL A 300 -14.03 -4.97 8.44
CA VAL A 300 -12.64 -5.38 8.16
C VAL A 300 -12.14 -4.96 6.77
N ASN A 301 -13.02 -4.89 5.77
CA ASN A 301 -12.63 -4.56 4.39
C ASN A 301 -12.30 -3.08 4.22
N VAL A 302 -12.99 -2.18 4.93
CA VAL A 302 -12.61 -0.75 4.93
C VAL A 302 -11.29 -0.57 5.67
N PHE A 303 -11.14 -1.25 6.81
CA PHE A 303 -9.90 -1.23 7.59
C PHE A 303 -8.69 -1.72 6.78
N ARG A 304 -8.79 -2.86 6.07
CA ARG A 304 -7.70 -3.44 5.25
C ARG A 304 -7.35 -2.60 4.02
N ARG A 305 -8.35 -1.99 3.36
CA ARG A 305 -8.12 -1.06 2.25
C ARG A 305 -7.39 0.20 2.73
N GLY A 306 -7.67 0.64 3.94
CA GLY A 306 -7.00 1.78 4.55
C GLY A 306 -7.41 3.12 3.95
N GLY A 307 -6.48 4.08 3.89
CA GLY A 307 -6.70 5.45 3.41
C GLY A 307 -7.40 6.38 4.41
N LEU A 308 -7.61 5.92 5.65
CA LEU A 308 -8.32 6.69 6.68
C LEU A 308 -7.36 7.66 7.39
N ARG A 309 -7.88 8.86 7.69
CA ARG A 309 -7.27 9.76 8.68
C ARG A 309 -8.16 9.78 9.91
N VAL A 310 -7.68 9.16 10.99
CA VAL A 310 -8.47 8.93 12.20
C VAL A 310 -7.98 9.87 13.28
N TYR A 311 -8.85 10.78 13.69
CA TYR A 311 -8.57 11.74 14.76
C TYR A 311 -9.22 11.24 16.04
N THR A 312 -8.42 10.99 17.06
CA THR A 312 -8.91 10.53 18.37
C THR A 312 -9.05 11.71 19.33
N THR A 313 -9.67 11.46 20.47
CA THR A 313 -9.87 12.43 21.55
C THR A 313 -8.86 12.28 22.69
N VAL A 314 -7.93 11.33 22.57
CA VAL A 314 -6.89 11.07 23.58
C VAL A 314 -5.84 12.18 23.56
N ASP A 315 -5.62 12.81 24.71
CA ASP A 315 -4.56 13.78 24.92
C ASP A 315 -3.28 13.04 25.40
N PRO A 316 -2.17 13.09 24.66
CA PRO A 316 -0.93 12.41 25.06
C PRO A 316 -0.40 12.86 26.42
N ARG A 317 -0.65 14.10 26.84
CA ARG A 317 -0.24 14.61 28.15
C ARG A 317 -1.03 13.94 29.26
N LEU A 318 -2.35 13.82 29.09
CA LEU A 318 -3.20 13.13 30.07
C LEU A 318 -2.91 11.61 30.11
N GLN A 319 -2.49 11.01 28.99
CA GLN A 319 -1.97 9.64 29.00
C GLN A 319 -0.74 9.49 29.88
N GLU A 320 0.22 10.41 29.74
CA GLU A 320 1.42 10.42 30.59
C GLU A 320 1.05 10.67 32.06
N ASP A 321 0.16 11.61 32.35
CA ASP A 321 -0.33 11.88 33.70
C ASP A 321 -0.97 10.64 34.34
N GLY A 322 -1.81 9.93 33.58
CA GLY A 322 -2.41 8.68 34.03
C GLY A 322 -1.38 7.60 34.35
N ARG A 323 -0.37 7.43 33.47
CA ARG A 323 0.75 6.49 33.71
C ARG A 323 1.58 6.89 34.93
N ARG A 324 1.88 8.18 35.09
CA ARG A 324 2.61 8.69 36.26
C ARG A 324 1.82 8.54 37.55
N ALA A 325 0.51 8.76 37.53
CA ALA A 325 -0.33 8.56 38.70
C ALA A 325 -0.33 7.10 39.16
N ILE A 326 -0.43 6.16 38.21
CA ILE A 326 -0.31 4.73 38.47
C ILE A 326 1.09 4.41 39.05
N ALA A 327 2.15 4.79 38.35
CA ALA A 327 3.52 4.50 38.77
C ALA A 327 3.94 5.21 40.06
N GLY A 328 3.29 6.32 40.41
CA GLY A 328 3.51 7.02 41.68
C GLY A 328 3.00 6.25 42.89
N GLN A 329 2.06 5.32 42.69
CA GLN A 329 1.47 4.52 43.77
C GLN A 329 1.75 3.02 43.68
N LEU A 330 1.97 2.51 42.47
CA LEU A 330 2.10 1.09 42.17
C LEU A 330 3.38 0.85 41.35
N ASN A 331 4.54 0.94 42.01
CA ASN A 331 5.88 0.81 41.42
C ASN A 331 6.71 -0.37 41.93
N GLN A 332 6.16 -1.21 42.81
CA GLN A 332 6.87 -2.34 43.39
C GLN A 332 6.66 -3.63 42.59
N PRO A 333 7.66 -4.53 42.56
CA PRO A 333 7.47 -5.87 42.04
C PRO A 333 6.33 -6.61 42.77
N GLY A 334 5.33 -7.06 42.01
CA GLY A 334 4.15 -7.75 42.56
C GLY A 334 2.90 -6.87 42.69
N ASP A 335 3.00 -5.56 42.43
CA ASP A 335 1.84 -4.68 42.43
C ASP A 335 0.75 -5.11 41.43
N PRO A 336 -0.53 -4.87 41.77
CA PRO A 336 -1.64 -5.24 40.90
C PRO A 336 -1.62 -4.46 39.59
N SER A 337 -2.04 -5.14 38.51
CA SER A 337 -2.30 -4.46 37.24
C SER A 337 -3.39 -3.41 37.43
N SER A 338 -3.15 -2.19 36.93
CA SER A 338 -4.01 -1.04 37.19
C SER A 338 -4.25 -0.23 35.93
N ALA A 339 -5.37 0.48 35.90
CA ALA A 339 -5.78 1.30 34.77
C ALA A 339 -6.48 2.57 35.25
N VAL A 340 -6.34 3.64 34.47
CA VAL A 340 -7.01 4.93 34.70
C VAL A 340 -7.63 5.37 33.38
N VAL A 341 -8.91 5.71 33.41
CA VAL A 341 -9.63 6.28 32.26
C VAL A 341 -10.13 7.66 32.66
N SER A 342 -9.82 8.65 31.82
CA SER A 342 -10.34 10.01 31.96
C SER A 342 -11.33 10.27 30.84
N ILE A 343 -12.53 10.72 31.21
CA ILE A 343 -13.63 11.00 30.30
C ILE A 343 -14.07 12.44 30.52
N ASP A 344 -14.28 13.17 29.43
CA ASP A 344 -14.95 14.47 29.45
C ASP A 344 -16.46 14.25 29.70
N PRO A 345 -17.02 14.71 30.83
CA PRO A 345 -18.40 14.43 31.19
C PRO A 345 -19.43 15.14 30.30
N HIS A 346 -19.04 16.19 29.56
CA HIS A 346 -19.95 16.92 28.68
C HIS A 346 -20.09 16.24 27.32
N THR A 347 -19.04 15.56 26.85
CA THR A 347 -18.98 14.99 25.50
C THR A 347 -18.91 13.47 25.48
N GLY A 348 -18.59 12.84 26.61
CA GLY A 348 -18.27 11.42 26.70
C GLY A 348 -16.92 11.05 26.09
N TYR A 349 -16.10 12.03 25.72
CA TYR A 349 -14.82 11.78 25.06
C TYR A 349 -13.80 11.17 26.01
N ILE A 350 -13.19 10.06 25.60
CA ILE A 350 -12.06 9.46 26.29
C ILE A 350 -10.83 10.36 26.07
N ARG A 351 -10.38 11.02 27.13
CA ARG A 351 -9.21 11.91 27.11
C ARG A 351 -7.92 11.17 27.46
N ALA A 352 -8.01 10.10 28.26
CA ALA A 352 -6.92 9.19 28.56
C ALA A 352 -7.46 7.79 28.88
N MET A 353 -6.65 6.77 28.58
CA MET A 353 -6.88 5.36 28.84
C MET A 353 -5.52 4.68 29.17
N ALA A 354 -4.99 5.00 30.35
CA ALA A 354 -3.67 4.56 30.80
C ALA A 354 -3.75 3.21 31.52
N SER A 355 -2.69 2.41 31.43
CA SER A 355 -2.58 1.11 32.12
C SER A 355 -1.14 0.89 32.61
N SER A 356 -0.97 0.12 33.69
CA SER A 356 0.34 -0.17 34.32
C SER A 356 1.19 -1.18 33.54
N GLY A 357 0.60 -1.93 32.60
CA GLY A 357 1.28 -2.94 31.81
C GLY A 357 2.14 -2.36 30.70
N THR A 358 3.24 -3.03 30.38
CA THR A 358 3.97 -2.80 29.13
C THR A 358 3.37 -3.66 28.03
N TYR A 359 3.09 -3.04 26.89
CA TYR A 359 2.44 -3.70 25.76
C TYR A 359 3.22 -4.92 25.24
N GLN A 360 4.55 -4.88 25.32
CA GLN A 360 5.44 -6.00 24.94
C GLN A 360 5.21 -7.25 25.80
N ASN A 361 4.85 -7.08 27.07
CA ASN A 361 4.63 -8.20 27.99
C ASN A 361 3.19 -8.70 27.93
N ARG A 362 2.22 -7.80 27.69
CA ARG A 362 0.80 -8.15 27.67
C ARG A 362 0.00 -7.19 26.79
N ALA A 363 -0.54 -7.68 25.67
CA ALA A 363 -1.40 -6.90 24.78
C ALA A 363 -2.84 -6.69 25.29
N PHE A 364 -3.22 -7.33 26.42
CA PHE A 364 -4.54 -7.14 27.04
C PHE A 364 -4.69 -5.72 27.59
N ASN A 365 -5.61 -4.94 27.02
CA ASN A 365 -5.91 -3.59 27.46
C ASN A 365 -6.83 -3.64 28.70
N LEU A 366 -6.25 -3.50 29.89
CA LEU A 366 -7.01 -3.58 31.15
C LEU A 366 -8.12 -2.53 31.23
N ALA A 367 -7.90 -1.32 30.71
CA ALA A 367 -8.87 -0.24 30.77
C ALA A 367 -10.12 -0.51 29.93
N ALA A 368 -9.97 -1.19 28.78
CA ALA A 368 -11.08 -1.47 27.86
C ALA A 368 -11.65 -2.90 27.98
N GLN A 369 -10.81 -3.88 28.32
CA GLN A 369 -11.16 -5.31 28.31
C GLN A 369 -11.28 -5.90 29.72
N GLY A 370 -10.85 -5.16 30.76
CA GLY A 370 -10.85 -5.59 32.14
C GLY A 370 -12.23 -5.62 32.77
N HIS A 371 -13.05 -6.61 32.45
CA HIS A 371 -14.34 -6.79 33.13
C HIS A 371 -14.12 -7.25 34.58
N ARG A 372 -14.56 -6.43 35.54
CA ARG A 372 -14.47 -6.68 36.98
C ARG A 372 -15.80 -6.35 37.64
N GLN A 373 -16.07 -6.99 38.78
CA GLN A 373 -17.20 -6.59 39.61
C GLN A 373 -16.99 -5.13 40.08
N PRO A 374 -17.98 -4.24 39.91
CA PRO A 374 -17.84 -2.83 40.29
C PRO A 374 -17.77 -2.64 41.82
N GLY A 375 -18.29 -3.59 42.58
CA GLY A 375 -18.39 -3.47 44.04
C GLY A 375 -19.25 -2.25 44.42
N SER A 376 -18.84 -1.52 45.46
CA SER A 376 -19.60 -0.39 45.99
C SER A 376 -19.76 0.78 45.00
N SER A 377 -18.97 0.87 43.92
CA SER A 377 -19.16 1.93 42.92
C SER A 377 -20.52 1.84 42.22
N PHE A 378 -21.13 0.64 42.17
CA PHE A 378 -22.46 0.44 41.59
C PHE A 378 -23.59 1.13 42.37
N LYS A 379 -23.36 1.45 43.65
CA LYS A 379 -24.35 2.13 44.50
C LYS A 379 -24.78 3.49 43.92
N THR A 380 -23.90 4.15 43.16
CA THR A 380 -24.21 5.41 42.46
C THR A 380 -25.40 5.26 41.52
N PHE A 381 -25.49 4.19 40.73
CA PHE A 381 -26.62 3.96 39.82
C PHE A 381 -27.93 3.66 40.58
N VAL A 382 -27.84 2.96 41.71
CA VAL A 382 -29.00 2.71 42.57
C VAL A 382 -29.52 4.02 43.17
N LEU A 383 -28.62 4.87 43.67
CA LEU A 383 -28.96 6.20 44.16
C LEU A 383 -29.59 7.07 43.07
N THR A 384 -29.00 7.13 41.88
CA THR A 384 -29.56 7.86 40.73
C THR A 384 -30.97 7.38 40.39
N THR A 385 -31.20 6.07 40.42
CA THR A 385 -32.53 5.48 40.17
C THR A 385 -33.54 5.87 41.24
N ALA A 386 -33.13 5.93 42.52
CA ALA A 386 -33.99 6.37 43.61
C ALA A 386 -34.41 7.83 43.42
N ILE A 387 -33.46 8.72 43.13
CA ILE A 387 -33.71 10.14 42.87
C ILE A 387 -34.65 10.32 41.68
N LEU A 388 -34.44 9.60 40.57
CA LEU A 388 -35.32 9.64 39.40
C LEU A 388 -36.75 9.16 39.68
N LYS A 389 -36.94 8.34 40.72
CA LYS A 389 -38.25 7.90 41.20
C LYS A 389 -38.87 8.85 42.22
N GLY A 390 -38.27 10.00 42.48
CA GLY A 390 -38.75 11.00 43.44
C GLY A 390 -38.43 10.67 44.90
N ILE A 391 -37.52 9.73 45.15
CA ILE A 391 -37.05 9.45 46.52
C ILE A 391 -36.03 10.53 46.89
N ASP A 392 -36.39 11.37 47.87
CA ASP A 392 -35.49 12.38 48.41
C ASP A 392 -34.45 11.72 49.32
N PRO A 393 -33.15 11.77 48.95
CA PRO A 393 -32.11 11.08 49.70
C PRO A 393 -31.84 11.69 51.08
N ASN A 394 -32.24 12.95 51.33
CA ASN A 394 -32.00 13.65 52.59
C ASN A 394 -33.13 13.46 53.60
N SER A 395 -34.34 13.11 53.15
CA SER A 395 -35.50 12.94 54.03
C SER A 395 -36.01 11.51 54.11
N THR A 396 -35.69 10.65 53.13
CA THR A 396 -36.09 9.24 53.16
C THR A 396 -35.18 8.44 54.07
N VAL A 397 -35.75 7.79 55.08
CA VAL A 397 -35.01 7.00 56.08
C VAL A 397 -35.11 5.50 55.78
N TYR A 398 -33.97 4.82 55.85
CA TYR A 398 -33.85 3.36 55.80
C TYR A 398 -33.18 2.83 57.07
N VAL A 399 -33.56 1.63 57.49
CA VAL A 399 -32.94 0.97 58.63
C VAL A 399 -31.74 0.14 58.14
N SER A 400 -30.54 0.52 58.57
CA SER A 400 -29.33 -0.29 58.40
C SER A 400 -29.40 -1.50 59.33
N LYS A 401 -29.50 -2.70 58.75
CA LYS A 401 -29.57 -3.98 59.45
C LYS A 401 -29.10 -5.13 58.56
N PRO A 402 -28.74 -6.32 59.10
CA PRO A 402 -28.53 -7.50 58.29
C PRO A 402 -29.78 -7.80 57.46
N LEU A 403 -29.59 -8.22 56.20
CA LEU A 403 -30.69 -8.51 55.29
C LEU A 403 -30.48 -9.86 54.61
N SER A 404 -31.43 -10.76 54.78
CA SER A 404 -31.46 -12.05 54.09
C SER A 404 -32.42 -11.95 52.91
N LEU A 405 -31.89 -12.07 51.70
CA LEU A 405 -32.62 -11.95 50.45
C LEU A 405 -32.79 -13.32 49.80
N ARG A 406 -34.01 -13.66 49.39
CA ARG A 406 -34.23 -14.84 48.55
C ARG A 406 -33.92 -14.48 47.10
N VAL A 407 -32.97 -15.17 46.49
CA VAL A 407 -32.58 -14.93 45.10
C VAL A 407 -33.68 -15.47 44.16
N PRO A 408 -34.29 -14.64 43.29
CA PRO A 408 -35.23 -15.12 42.28
C PRO A 408 -34.57 -16.19 41.39
N GLY A 409 -35.26 -17.30 41.13
CA GLY A 409 -34.72 -18.43 40.36
C GLY A 409 -34.19 -19.61 41.19
N GLY A 410 -34.35 -19.59 42.51
CA GLY A 410 -34.15 -20.79 43.36
C GLY A 410 -32.74 -20.96 43.95
N GLY A 411 -31.92 -19.91 43.95
CA GLY A 411 -30.60 -19.94 44.59
C GLY A 411 -30.66 -19.89 46.14
N PRO A 412 -29.52 -20.15 46.81
CA PRO A 412 -29.43 -20.02 48.27
C PRO A 412 -29.77 -18.60 48.73
N THR A 413 -30.28 -18.48 49.95
CA THR A 413 -30.54 -17.18 50.58
C THR A 413 -29.26 -16.35 50.62
N TRP A 414 -29.32 -15.14 50.06
CA TRP A 414 -28.21 -14.22 50.06
C TRP A 414 -28.23 -13.34 51.31
N ASN A 415 -27.30 -13.59 52.22
CA ASN A 415 -27.16 -12.82 53.45
C ASN A 415 -26.23 -11.63 53.22
N VAL A 416 -26.81 -10.43 53.26
CA VAL A 416 -26.11 -9.16 53.05
C VAL A 416 -25.77 -8.54 54.40
N LYS A 417 -24.52 -8.10 54.54
CA LYS A 417 -23.98 -7.42 55.72
C LYS A 417 -23.16 -6.20 55.31
N THR A 418 -22.97 -5.27 56.24
CA THR A 418 -22.01 -4.17 56.10
C THR A 418 -20.57 -4.71 56.12
N TYR A 419 -19.62 -3.92 55.62
CA TYR A 419 -18.21 -4.33 55.53
C TYR A 419 -17.61 -4.64 56.90
N ASP A 420 -17.91 -3.79 57.88
CA ASP A 420 -17.43 -3.84 59.26
C ASP A 420 -18.34 -4.64 60.20
N GLY A 421 -19.53 -5.05 59.73
CA GLY A 421 -20.52 -5.75 60.55
C GLY A 421 -21.24 -4.86 61.56
N THR A 422 -21.11 -3.52 61.43
CA THR A 422 -21.84 -2.57 62.28
C THR A 422 -23.05 -1.99 61.56
N TYR A 423 -24.01 -1.46 62.32
CA TYR A 423 -25.30 -1.00 61.81
C TYR A 423 -25.70 0.31 62.46
N GLY A 424 -25.90 1.35 61.64
CA GLY A 424 -26.23 2.70 62.08
C GLY A 424 -27.69 2.93 62.49
N GLY A 425 -28.54 1.89 62.48
CA GLY A 425 -29.97 2.04 62.74
C GLY A 425 -30.69 2.80 61.62
N ALA A 426 -31.66 3.65 61.98
CA ALA A 426 -32.38 4.47 61.01
C ALA A 426 -31.49 5.62 60.52
N MET A 427 -31.24 5.67 59.21
CA MET A 427 -30.42 6.70 58.58
C MET A 427 -30.99 7.12 57.21
N THR A 428 -30.69 8.34 56.81
CA THR A 428 -30.94 8.86 55.47
C THR A 428 -30.03 8.18 54.43
N ILE A 429 -30.28 8.40 53.14
CA ILE A 429 -29.46 7.81 52.07
C ILE A 429 -28.09 8.51 51.98
N THR A 430 -28.07 9.81 52.23
CA THR A 430 -26.85 10.60 52.51
C THR A 430 -26.46 10.45 53.97
#